data_AF-A0A833RN41-F1
#
_entry.id   AF-A0A833RN41-F1
#
_cell.length_a   1.000
_cell.length_b   1.000
_cell.length_c   1.000
_cell.angle_alpha   90.00
_cell.angle_beta   90.00
_cell.angle_gamma   90.00
#
_symmetry.space_group_name_H-M   'P 1'
#
loop_
_entity.id
_entity.type
_entity.pdbx_description
1 polymer ?
#
loop_
_entity_poly.entity_id
_entity_poly.type
_entity_poly.pdbx_seq_one_letter_code
_entity_poly.pdbx_strand_id
1 'polypeptide(L)'
;MESESVPGHVWHQILQIGIQMKRLNHTDICSLAIVNSYFYQLTQDSALWATLLSRDFRSAFEFAQAPPKARYKWKHDCRRALKEQIKTCFPDGFP
;
A
#
# COMPACT_ATOMS: atom_id res chain seq x y z
N MET A 1 -12.31 -9.73 38.27
CA MET A 1 -11.77 -10.58 37.19
C MET A 1 -11.26 -9.63 36.12
N GLU A 2 -10.00 -9.24 36.21
CA GLU A 2 -9.34 -8.51 35.14
C GLU A 2 -9.05 -9.55 34.06
N SER A 3 -9.79 -9.52 32.97
CA SER A 3 -9.46 -10.34 31.80
C SER A 3 -8.08 -9.90 31.36
N GLU A 4 -7.07 -10.77 31.48
CA GLU A 4 -5.73 -10.56 30.92
C GLU A 4 -5.82 -10.49 29.40
N SER A 5 -6.28 -9.36 28.90
CA SER A 5 -6.26 -9.03 27.49
C SER A 5 -4.81 -8.87 27.09
N VAL A 6 -4.39 -9.60 26.06
CA VAL A 6 -3.05 -9.50 25.48
C VAL A 6 -2.68 -8.00 25.30
N PRO A 7 -1.49 -7.56 25.76
CA PRO A 7 -1.09 -6.16 25.70
C PRO A 7 -1.03 -5.60 24.27
N GLY A 8 -1.17 -4.27 24.13
CA GLY A 8 -1.26 -3.62 22.81
C GLY A 8 -0.02 -3.81 21.95
N HIS A 9 1.15 -3.75 22.57
CA HIS A 9 2.42 -3.97 21.87
C HIS A 9 2.52 -5.39 21.29
N VAL A 10 1.97 -6.40 21.97
CA VAL A 10 1.96 -7.79 21.48
C VAL A 10 1.04 -7.91 20.28
N TRP A 11 -0.16 -7.34 20.34
CA TRP A 11 -1.05 -7.28 19.19
C TRP A 11 -0.43 -6.54 18.00
N HIS A 12 0.25 -5.43 18.26
CA HIS A 12 0.96 -4.68 17.22
C HIS A 12 2.00 -5.57 16.53
N GLN A 13 2.82 -6.30 17.31
CA GLN A 13 3.80 -7.23 16.76
C GLN A 13 3.16 -8.36 15.96
N ILE A 14 2.07 -8.96 16.47
CA ILE A 14 1.31 -10.01 15.76
C ILE A 14 0.81 -9.48 14.41
N LEU A 15 0.21 -8.30 14.39
CA LEU A 15 -0.29 -7.68 13.15
C LEU A 15 0.86 -7.40 12.17
N GLN A 16 1.96 -6.84 12.67
CA GLN A 16 3.13 -6.54 11.85
C GLN A 16 3.74 -7.80 11.21
N ILE A 17 3.87 -8.89 11.97
CA ILE A 17 4.33 -10.19 11.46
C ILE A 17 3.33 -10.74 10.43
N GLY A 18 2.02 -10.65 10.70
CA GLY A 18 0.99 -11.10 9.77
C GLY A 18 1.03 -10.36 8.42
N ILE A 19 1.30 -9.05 8.44
CA ILE A 19 1.53 -8.24 7.23
C ILE A 19 2.82 -8.71 6.53
N GLN A 20 3.93 -8.88 7.24
CA GLN A 20 5.18 -9.33 6.61
C GLN A 20 5.06 -10.72 5.98
N MET A 21 4.32 -11.64 6.61
CA MET A 21 4.08 -13.00 6.13
C MET A 21 2.99 -13.11 5.05
N LYS A 22 2.42 -11.99 4.58
CA LYS A 22 1.30 -11.97 3.62
C LYS A 22 0.06 -12.75 4.08
N ARG A 23 -0.13 -12.89 5.40
CA ARG A 23 -1.32 -13.50 6.01
C ARG A 23 -2.41 -12.49 6.31
N LEU A 24 -2.05 -11.21 6.41
CA LEU A 24 -2.97 -10.10 6.60
C LEU A 24 -2.85 -9.12 5.45
N ASN A 25 -4.02 -8.69 4.98
CA ASN A 25 -4.22 -7.67 3.95
C ASN A 25 -4.89 -6.44 4.55
N HIS A 26 -4.94 -5.35 3.77
CA HIS A 26 -5.59 -4.11 4.21
C HIS A 26 -7.06 -4.33 4.61
N THR A 27 -7.77 -5.22 3.91
CA THR A 27 -9.16 -5.59 4.21
C THR A 27 -9.30 -6.20 5.60
N ASP A 28 -8.36 -7.06 6.00
CA ASP A 28 -8.40 -7.78 7.28
C ASP A 28 -8.15 -6.80 8.43
N ILE A 29 -7.21 -5.88 8.24
CA ILE A 29 -6.90 -4.82 9.20
C ILE A 29 -8.11 -3.89 9.37
N CYS A 30 -8.74 -3.45 8.28
CA CYS A 30 -9.98 -2.66 8.34
C CYS A 30 -11.11 -3.41 9.05
N SER A 31 -11.23 -4.72 8.81
CA SER A 31 -12.24 -5.55 9.46
C SER A 31 -12.00 -5.63 10.97
N LEU A 32 -10.75 -5.82 11.41
CA LEU A 32 -10.39 -5.81 12.83
C LEU A 32 -10.68 -4.46 13.50
N ALA A 33 -10.45 -3.35 12.78
CA ALA A 33 -10.73 -2.01 13.28
C ALA A 33 -12.24 -1.78 13.56
N ILE A 34 -13.12 -2.43 12.81
CA ILE A 34 -14.58 -2.32 13.00
C ILE A 34 -15.04 -3.17 14.19
N VAL A 35 -14.40 -4.31 14.45
CA VAL A 35 -14.84 -5.28 15.46
C VAL A 35 -14.61 -4.79 16.90
N ASN A 36 -13.55 -4.03 17.16
CA ASN A 36 -13.21 -3.60 18.52
C ASN A 36 -12.50 -2.24 18.54
N SER A 37 -12.89 -1.37 19.48
CA SER A 37 -12.24 -0.06 19.70
C SER A 37 -10.76 -0.17 20.05
N TYR A 38 -10.36 -1.25 20.70
CA TYR A 38 -8.97 -1.56 21.00
C TYR A 38 -8.15 -1.83 19.74
N PHE A 39 -8.69 -2.65 18.83
CA PHE A 39 -8.05 -2.90 17.54
C PHE A 39 -8.10 -1.67 16.65
N TYR A 40 -9.17 -0.88 16.70
CA TYR A 40 -9.23 0.41 16.03
C TYR A 40 -8.04 1.30 16.43
N GLN A 41 -7.75 1.44 17.73
CA GLN A 41 -6.57 2.21 18.19
C GLN A 41 -5.26 1.64 17.65
N LEU A 42 -5.09 0.32 17.65
CA LEU A 42 -3.90 -0.32 17.07
C LEU A 42 -3.78 -0.07 15.57
N THR A 43 -4.89 -0.09 14.83
CA THR A 43 -4.89 0.21 13.39
C THR A 43 -4.63 1.68 13.07
N GLN A 44 -4.68 2.59 14.03
CA GLN A 44 -4.27 3.97 13.80
C GLN A 44 -2.74 4.14 13.74
N ASP A 45 -1.97 3.11 14.09
CA ASP A 45 -0.52 3.17 14.00
C ASP A 45 -0.05 3.26 12.53
N SER A 46 0.60 4.37 12.22
CA SER A 46 1.17 4.64 10.89
C SER A 46 2.24 3.62 10.47
N ALA A 47 2.93 2.96 11.41
CA ALA A 47 3.97 1.98 11.10
C ALA A 47 3.40 0.71 10.45
N LEU A 48 2.20 0.28 10.87
CA LEU A 48 1.49 -0.86 10.29
C LEU A 48 1.12 -0.60 8.83
N TRP A 49 0.52 0.56 8.56
CA TRP A 49 0.17 0.97 7.21
C TRP A 49 1.39 1.21 6.35
N ALA A 50 2.47 1.80 6.88
CA ALA A 50 3.72 1.98 6.13
C ALA A 50 4.30 0.63 5.69
N THR A 51 4.29 -0.37 6.57
CA THR A 51 4.75 -1.73 6.27
C THR A 51 3.86 -2.37 5.19
N LEU A 52 2.55 -2.25 5.33
CA LEU A 52 1.58 -2.80 4.38
C LEU A 52 1.69 -2.15 3.00
N LEU A 53 1.74 -0.82 2.96
CA LEU A 53 1.83 -0.06 1.71
C LEU A 53 3.18 -0.26 1.02
N SER A 54 4.28 -0.36 1.76
CA SER A 54 5.59 -0.68 1.19
C SER A 54 5.61 -2.07 0.56
N ARG A 55 4.86 -3.03 1.14
CA ARG A 55 4.71 -4.39 0.61
C ARG A 55 3.84 -4.43 -0.64
N ASP A 56 2.66 -3.81 -0.59
CA ASP A 56 1.63 -3.92 -1.64
C ASP A 56 1.84 -2.94 -2.80
N PHE A 57 2.43 -1.77 -2.51
CA PHE A 57 2.59 -0.67 -3.46
C PHE A 57 4.05 -0.24 -3.60
N ARG A 58 4.99 -1.19 -3.52
CA ARG A 58 6.44 -0.94 -3.59
C ARG A 58 6.83 0.01 -4.73
N SER A 59 6.26 -0.18 -5.93
CA SER A 59 6.49 0.68 -7.09
C SER A 59 5.94 2.10 -6.92
N ALA A 60 4.76 2.27 -6.31
CA ALA A 60 4.20 3.59 -6.05
C ALA A 60 4.93 4.33 -4.93
N PHE A 61 5.46 3.59 -3.94
CA PHE A 61 6.25 4.13 -2.85
C PHE A 61 7.64 4.58 -3.32
N GLU A 62 8.33 3.74 -4.11
CA GLU A 62 9.57 4.11 -4.79
C GLU A 62 9.36 5.32 -5.73
N PHE A 63 8.21 5.36 -6.44
CA PHE A 63 7.84 6.52 -7.25
C PHE A 63 7.56 7.78 -6.41
N ALA A 64 6.98 7.65 -5.22
CA ALA A 64 6.70 8.77 -4.33
C ALA A 64 7.98 9.37 -3.73
N GLN A 65 8.96 8.53 -3.39
CA GLN A 65 10.25 8.95 -2.86
C GLN A 65 11.24 9.40 -3.93
N ALA A 66 10.99 9.08 -5.20
CA ALA A 66 11.85 9.51 -6.29
C ALA A 66 11.94 11.06 -6.36
N PRO A 67 13.12 11.62 -6.66
CA PRO A 67 13.29 13.06 -6.78
C PRO A 67 12.32 13.63 -7.82
N PRO A 68 11.84 14.88 -7.64
CA PRO A 68 10.79 15.46 -8.49
C PRO A 68 11.10 15.33 -10.00
N LYS A 69 12.36 15.56 -10.38
CA LYS A 69 12.83 15.43 -11.77
C LYS A 69 12.67 14.01 -12.34
N ALA A 70 12.90 12.97 -11.55
CA ALA A 70 12.71 11.58 -11.97
C ALA A 70 11.22 11.24 -12.15
N ARG A 71 10.34 11.77 -11.28
CA ARG A 71 8.88 11.59 -11.39
C ARG A 71 8.33 12.21 -12.67
N TYR A 72 8.78 13.43 -13.02
CA TYR A 72 8.41 14.07 -14.27
C TYR A 72 8.89 13.30 -15.50
N LYS A 73 10.15 12.84 -15.48
CA LYS A 73 10.73 12.07 -16.59
C LYS A 73 9.96 10.77 -16.83
N TRP A 74 9.69 9.98 -15.79
CA TRP A 74 8.92 8.74 -15.93
C TRP A 74 7.51 8.99 -16.48
N LYS A 75 6.80 10.01 -15.99
CA LYS A 75 5.46 10.37 -16.48
C LYS A 75 5.49 10.79 -17.95
N HIS A 76 6.54 11.50 -18.36
CA HIS A 76 6.76 11.89 -19.75
C HIS A 76 7.06 10.68 -20.63
N ASP A 77 7.94 9.78 -20.17
CA ASP A 77 8.35 8.58 -20.91
C ASP A 77 7.20 7.58 -21.07
N CYS A 78 6.41 7.33 -20.03
CA CYS A 78 5.18 6.52 -20.13
C CYS A 78 4.17 7.13 -21.10
N ARG A 79 3.97 8.45 -21.07
CA ARG A 79 3.08 9.13 -22.01
C ARG A 79 3.58 9.02 -23.45
N ARG A 80 4.90 9.08 -23.66
CA ARG A 80 5.51 8.88 -24.97
C ARG A 80 5.35 7.45 -25.44
N ALA A 81 5.63 6.46 -24.58
CA ALA A 81 5.47 5.04 -24.89
C ALA A 81 4.02 4.69 -25.26
N LEU A 82 3.03 5.23 -24.53
CA LEU A 82 1.62 5.05 -24.86
C LEU A 82 1.27 5.67 -26.23
N LYS A 83 1.80 6.87 -26.55
CA LYS A 83 1.60 7.49 -27.86
C LYS A 83 2.20 6.65 -28.99
N GLU A 84 3.41 6.13 -28.80
CA GLU A 84 4.04 5.23 -29.76
C GLU A 84 3.23 3.93 -29.90
N GLN A 85 2.73 3.38 -28.79
CA GLN A 85 1.93 2.17 -28.78
C GLN A 85 0.60 2.36 -29.51
N ILE A 86 -0.09 3.49 -29.27
CA ILE A 86 -1.30 3.87 -30.00
C ILE A 86 -1.00 4.04 -31.49
N LYS A 87 0.11 4.70 -31.84
CA LYS A 87 0.54 4.89 -33.23
C LYS A 87 0.86 3.56 -33.92
N THR A 88 1.45 2.60 -33.21
CA THR A 88 1.70 1.25 -33.74
C THR A 88 0.42 0.42 -33.87
N CYS A 89 -0.57 0.62 -32.99
CA CYS A 89 -1.82 -0.12 -33.03
C CYS A 89 -2.85 0.50 -34.00
N PHE A 90 -2.74 1.79 -34.31
CA PHE A 90 -3.64 2.54 -35.20
C PHE A 90 -2.82 3.46 -36.14
N PRO A 91 -2.15 2.88 -37.15
CA PRO A 91 -1.28 3.65 -38.06
C PRO A 91 -2.05 4.63 -38.95
N ASP A 92 -3.31 4.35 -39.28
CA ASP A 92 -4.13 5.14 -40.22
C ASP A 92 -5.10 6.13 -39.54
N GLY A 93 -4.97 6.31 -38.22
CA GLY A 93 -5.88 7.15 -37.43
C GLY A 93 -7.13 6.39 -36.97
N PHE A 94 -7.68 6.83 -35.83
CA PHE A 94 -8.94 6.33 -35.31
C PHE A 94 -10.07 6.73 -36.29
N PRO A 95 -11.00 5.83 -36.64
CA PRO A 95 -12.15 6.18 -37.47
C PRO A 95 -13.05 7.25 -36.81
#